data_AF-A0A352PMJ0-F1
#
_entry.id   AF-A0A352PMJ0-F1
#
_cell.length_a   1.000
_cell.length_b   1.000
_cell.length_c   1.000
_cell.angle_alpha   90.00
_cell.angle_beta   90.00
_cell.angle_gamma   90.00
#
_symmetry.space_group_name_H-M   'P 1'
#
loop_
_entity.id
_entity.type
_entity.pdbx_description
1 polymer ?
#
loop_
_entity_poly.entity_id
_entity_poly.type
_entity_poly.pdbx_seq_one_letter_code
_entity_poly.pdbx_strand_id
1 'polypeptide(L)'
;MYDISKYTPNAQKYLRLSWAAWEAGSKGNKEEYERILIERGKFCNENFTLEDFDSMIEDSSDYTPECLAWQRAKERYIAERQQKEIKIAKAEDTKVSPKQFRKAM
;
A
#
# COMPACT_ATOMS: atom_id res chain seq x y z
N MET A 1 24.95 4.47 3.24
CA MET A 1 23.48 4.64 3.13
C MET A 1 23.20 4.90 1.66
N TYR A 2 22.34 4.10 1.03
CA TYR A 2 21.97 4.32 -0.37
C TYR A 2 21.30 5.68 -0.52
N ASP A 3 21.54 6.39 -1.63
CA ASP A 3 20.84 7.65 -1.88
C ASP A 3 19.36 7.35 -2.16
N ILE A 4 18.50 7.92 -1.32
CA ILE A 4 17.04 7.78 -1.41
C ILE A 4 16.33 9.07 -1.79
N SER A 5 17.05 10.15 -2.12
CA SER A 5 16.37 11.41 -2.49
C SER A 5 15.55 11.29 -3.78
N LYS A 6 15.85 10.29 -4.61
CA LYS A 6 15.13 10.01 -5.87
C LYS A 6 13.74 9.44 -5.68
N TYR A 7 13.43 8.84 -4.53
CA TYR A 7 12.11 8.27 -4.29
C TYR A 7 11.14 9.34 -3.78
N THR A 8 9.85 9.07 -3.90
CA THR A 8 8.80 9.87 -3.29
C THR A 8 8.97 9.94 -1.76
N PRO A 9 8.40 10.96 -1.08
CA PRO A 9 8.52 11.09 0.37
C PRO A 9 8.04 9.87 1.17
N ASN A 10 7.00 9.17 0.72
CA ASN A 10 6.49 7.97 1.39
C ASN A 10 7.43 6.78 1.19
N ALA A 11 7.92 6.54 -0.03
CA ALA A 11 8.90 5.49 -0.30
C ALA A 11 10.20 5.73 0.48
N GLN A 12 10.66 6.97 0.58
CA GLN A 12 11.80 7.33 1.45
C GLN A 12 11.56 6.94 2.91
N LYS A 13 10.38 7.22 3.46
CA LYS A 13 10.04 6.84 4.85
C LYS A 13 9.98 5.32 5.02
N TYR A 14 9.42 4.60 4.05
CA TYR A 14 9.41 3.13 4.03
C TYR A 14 10.84 2.55 4.05
N LEU A 15 11.75 3.12 3.24
CA LEU A 15 13.15 2.68 3.18
C LEU A 15 13.89 2.96 4.49
N ARG A 16 13.66 4.12 5.11
CA ARG A 16 14.20 4.43 6.45
C ARG A 16 13.74 3.42 7.50
N LEU A 17 12.47 3.02 7.49
CA LEU A 17 11.97 1.97 8.38
C LEU A 17 12.60 0.60 8.06
N SER A 18 12.82 0.29 6.79
CA SER A 18 13.48 -0.96 6.38
C SER A 18 14.92 -1.04 6.89
N TRP A 19 15.66 0.07 6.82
CA TRP A 19 17.01 0.16 7.37
C TRP A 19 17.01 0.08 8.89
N ALA A 20 16.10 0.79 9.56
CA ALA A 20 15.98 0.72 11.02
C ALA A 20 15.68 -0.71 11.50
N ALA A 21 14.81 -1.44 10.79
CA ALA A 21 14.58 -2.86 11.05
C ALA A 21 15.89 -3.64 10.88
N TRP A 22 16.53 -3.55 9.71
CA TRP A 22 17.78 -4.26 9.45
C TRP A 22 18.86 -3.99 10.51
N GLU A 23 19.01 -2.74 10.96
CA GLU A 23 19.93 -2.37 12.04
C GLU A 23 19.56 -3.05 13.37
N ALA A 24 18.29 -3.03 13.76
CA ALA A 24 17.83 -3.73 14.97
C ALA A 24 18.10 -5.23 14.91
N GLY A 25 17.81 -5.86 13.75
CA GLY A 25 18.09 -7.27 13.50
C GLY A 25 19.58 -7.61 13.55
N SER A 26 20.44 -6.75 12.96
CA SER A 26 21.90 -6.93 12.97
C SER A 26 22.50 -6.86 14.39
N LYS A 27 21.84 -6.16 15.31
CA LYS A 27 22.21 -6.06 16.73
C LYS A 27 21.62 -7.19 17.59
N GLY A 28 20.90 -8.14 16.98
CA GLY A 28 20.22 -9.23 17.67
C GLY A 28 18.95 -8.82 18.42
N ASN A 29 18.45 -7.60 18.20
CA ASN A 29 17.21 -7.13 18.83
C ASN A 29 15.99 -7.53 17.99
N LYS A 30 15.54 -8.77 18.19
CA LYS A 30 14.44 -9.37 17.43
C LYS A 30 13.09 -8.68 17.67
N GLU A 31 12.78 -8.29 18.90
CA GLU A 31 11.50 -7.63 19.22
C GLU A 31 11.38 -6.29 18.51
N GLU A 32 12.44 -5.48 18.53
CA GLU A 32 12.46 -4.19 17.85
C GLU A 32 12.43 -4.36 16.33
N TYR A 33 13.15 -5.36 15.79
CA TYR A 33 13.08 -5.72 14.37
C TYR A 33 11.63 -6.00 13.94
N GLU A 34 10.92 -6.86 14.67
CA GLU A 34 9.53 -7.23 14.37
C GLU A 34 8.58 -6.03 14.51
N ARG A 35 8.75 -5.22 15.56
CA ARG A 35 7.96 -3.99 15.78
C ARG A 35 8.07 -3.05 14.58
N ILE A 36 9.29 -2.79 14.10
CA ILE A 36 9.53 -1.90 12.96
C ILE A 36 8.97 -2.48 11.68
N LEU A 37 9.07 -3.79 11.44
CA LEU A 37 8.48 -4.41 10.25
C LEU A 37 6.96 -4.28 10.23
N ILE A 38 6.29 -4.44 11.38
CA ILE A 38 4.84 -4.24 11.50
C ILE A 38 4.49 -2.77 11.25
N GLU A 39 5.22 -1.83 11.84
CA GLU A 39 5.03 -0.39 11.63
C GLU A 39 5.19 -0.01 10.16
N ARG A 40 6.24 -0.52 9.50
CA ARG A 40 6.49 -0.34 8.07
C ARG A 40 5.34 -0.87 7.22
N GLY A 41 4.83 -2.06 7.54
CA GLY A 41 3.69 -2.66 6.84
C GLY A 41 2.42 -1.82 6.95
N LYS A 42 2.09 -1.34 8.17
CA LYS A 42 0.96 -0.44 8.40
C LYS A 42 1.11 0.87 7.63
N PHE A 43 2.29 1.49 7.72
CA PHE A 43 2.58 2.73 7.02
C PHE A 43 2.37 2.59 5.51
N CYS A 44 2.90 1.52 4.90
CA CYS A 44 2.72 1.21 3.48
C CYS A 44 1.23 1.11 3.13
N ASN A 45 0.45 0.34 3.87
CA ASN A 45 -0.98 0.12 3.57
C ASN A 45 -1.83 1.40 3.66
N GLU A 46 -1.50 2.29 4.59
CA GLU A 46 -2.27 3.50 4.85
C GLU A 46 -1.86 4.68 3.96
N ASN A 47 -0.58 4.78 3.60
CA ASN A 47 -0.02 6.01 3.01
C ASN A 47 0.52 5.84 1.60
N PHE A 48 0.82 4.61 1.14
CA PHE A 48 1.33 4.45 -0.23
C PHE A 48 0.28 4.83 -1.28
N THR A 49 0.78 5.48 -2.32
CA THR A 49 0.10 5.85 -3.56
C THR A 49 0.61 5.00 -4.72
N LEU A 50 -0.02 5.12 -5.89
CA LEU A 50 0.47 4.43 -7.10
C LEU A 50 1.87 4.88 -7.50
N GLU A 51 2.18 6.17 -7.33
CA GLU A 51 3.49 6.75 -7.61
C GLU A 51 4.58 6.18 -6.69
N ASP A 52 4.24 5.94 -5.41
CA ASP A 52 5.16 5.30 -4.47
C ASP A 52 5.53 3.89 -4.94
N PHE A 53 4.55 3.10 -5.36
CA PHE A 53 4.81 1.77 -5.95
C PHE A 53 5.62 1.85 -7.24
N ASP A 54 5.31 2.80 -8.13
CA ASP A 54 6.04 2.98 -9.38
C ASP A 54 7.51 3.34 -9.15
N SER A 55 7.79 4.23 -8.20
CA SER A 55 9.17 4.58 -7.84
C SER A 55 9.98 3.38 -7.31
N MET A 56 9.34 2.47 -6.56
CA MET A 56 9.99 1.25 -6.07
C MET A 56 10.21 0.23 -7.19
N ILE A 57 9.28 0.10 -8.13
CA ILE A 57 9.39 -0.79 -9.30
C ILE A 57 10.51 -0.33 -10.23
N GLU A 58 10.58 0.97 -10.51
CA GLU A 58 11.61 1.57 -11.37
C GLU A 58 13.01 1.32 -10.78
N ASP A 59 13.17 1.56 -9.48
CA ASP A 59 14.45 1.36 -8.80
C ASP A 59 14.87 -0.13 -8.74
N SER A 60 13.93 -1.02 -8.50
CA SER A 60 14.20 -2.46 -8.44
C SER A 60 14.25 -3.14 -9.81
N SER A 61 14.17 -2.38 -10.92
CA SER A 61 14.09 -2.93 -12.28
C SER A 61 15.30 -3.81 -12.66
N ASP A 62 16.48 -3.51 -12.13
CA ASP A 62 17.70 -4.30 -12.32
C ASP A 62 17.73 -5.59 -11.46
N TYR A 63 16.79 -5.76 -10.53
CA TYR A 63 16.66 -6.93 -9.67
C TYR A 63 15.25 -7.55 -9.75
N THR A 64 15.08 -8.47 -10.72
CA THR A 64 13.79 -9.09 -11.08
C THR A 64 12.94 -9.58 -9.90
N PRO A 65 13.48 -10.28 -8.88
CA PRO A 65 12.65 -10.79 -7.78
C PRO A 65 11.94 -9.70 -6.98
N GLU A 66 12.63 -8.57 -6.72
CA GLU A 66 12.06 -7.46 -5.96
C GLU A 66 11.10 -6.63 -6.80
N CYS A 67 11.45 -6.37 -8.06
CA CYS A 67 10.55 -5.71 -9.02
C CYS A 67 9.21 -6.44 -9.14
N LEU A 68 9.23 -7.76 -9.30
CA LEU A 68 8.02 -8.58 -9.35
C LEU A 68 7.22 -8.53 -8.03
N ALA A 69 7.89 -8.45 -6.88
CA ALA A 69 7.22 -8.32 -5.59
C ALA A 69 6.49 -6.98 -5.47
N TRP A 70 7.11 -5.89 -5.92
CA TRP A 70 6.50 -4.56 -5.94
C TRP A 70 5.35 -4.46 -6.94
N GLN A 71 5.48 -5.05 -8.13
CA GLN A 71 4.39 -5.13 -9.11
C GLN A 71 3.16 -5.84 -8.52
N ARG A 72 3.35 -7.00 -7.89
CA ARG A 72 2.25 -7.73 -7.22
C ARG A 72 1.65 -6.94 -6.04
N ALA A 73 2.45 -6.15 -5.34
CA ALA A 73 1.94 -5.28 -4.29
C ALA A 73 1.07 -4.16 -4.87
N LYS A 74 1.50 -3.52 -5.97
CA LYS A 74 0.73 -2.51 -6.70
C LYS A 74 -0.61 -3.06 -7.22
N GLU A 75 -0.60 -4.25 -7.81
CA GLU A 75 -1.82 -4.91 -8.30
C GLU A 75 -2.84 -5.16 -7.18
N ARG A 76 -2.39 -5.66 -6.03
CA ARG A 76 -3.25 -5.85 -4.85
C ARG A 76 -3.84 -4.53 -4.35
N TYR A 77 -3.01 -3.49 -4.27
CA TYR A 77 -3.47 -2.15 -3.88
C TYR A 77 -4.57 -1.61 -4.81
N ILE A 78 -4.41 -1.76 -6.13
CA ILE A 78 -5.43 -1.37 -7.11
C ILE A 78 -6.71 -2.18 -6.91
N ALA A 79 -6.61 -3.51 -6.78
CA ALA A 79 -7.76 -4.38 -6.58
C ALA A 79 -8.55 -4.04 -5.31
N GLU A 80 -7.85 -3.74 -4.20
CA GLU A 80 -8.50 -3.34 -2.94
C GLU A 80 -9.22 -1.99 -3.05
N ARG A 81 -8.63 -1.01 -3.77
CA ARG A 81 -9.26 0.29 -4.04
C ARG A 81 -10.51 0.15 -4.90
N GLN A 82 -10.42 -0.60 -5.99
CA GLN A 82 -11.57 -0.89 -6.86
C GLN A 82 -12.71 -1.58 -6.09
N GLN A 83 -12.39 -2.55 -5.22
CA GLN A 83 -13.40 -3.20 -4.39
C GLN A 83 -14.06 -2.24 -3.40
N LYS A 84 -13.31 -1.29 -2.83
CA LYS A 84 -13.88 -0.25 -1.93
C LYS A 84 -14.84 0.67 -2.69
N GLU A 85 -14.47 1.12 -3.89
CA GLU A 85 -15.32 1.96 -4.75
C GLU A 85 -16.61 1.22 -5.15
N ILE A 86 -16.52 -0.05 -5.55
CA ILE A 86 -17.68 -0.88 -5.87
C ILE A 86 -18.62 -1.03 -4.66
N LYS A 87 -18.09 -1.20 -3.44
CA LYS A 87 -18.89 -1.29 -2.22
C LYS A 87 -19.62 0.02 -1.91
N ILE A 88 -18.97 1.16 -2.13
CA ILE A 88 -19.58 2.49 -1.94
C ILE A 88 -20.72 2.70 -2.95
N ALA A 89 -20.47 2.46 -4.25
CA ALA A 89 -21.48 2.60 -5.30
C ALA A 89 -22.74 1.76 -5.02
N LYS A 90 -22.58 0.49 -4.60
CA LYS A 90 -23.70 -0.38 -4.21
C LYS A 90 -24.49 0.13 -2.99
N ALA A 91 -23.82 0.78 -2.05
CA ALA A 91 -24.45 1.36 -0.86
C ALA A 91 -25.20 2.67 -1.18
N GLU A 92 -24.84 3.36 -2.26
CA GLU A 92 -25.55 4.56 -2.72
C GLU A 92 -26.80 4.20 -3.52
N ASP A 93 -26.74 3.18 -4.38
CA ASP A 93 -27.91 2.66 -5.11
C ASP A 93 -29.01 2.12 -4.19
N THR A 94 -28.65 1.58 -3.01
CA THR A 94 -29.62 1.09 -2.02
C THR A 94 -30.29 2.19 -1.18
N LYS A 95 -29.87 3.45 -1.31
CA LYS A 95 -30.52 4.59 -0.62
C LYS A 95 -31.74 5.15 -1.36
N VAL A 96 -32.03 4.70 -2.60
CA VAL A 96 -33.23 5.12 -3.34
C VAL A 96 -34.41 4.23 -2.93
N SER A 97 -35.32 4.79 -2.12
CA SER A 97 -36.48 4.07 -1.56
C SER A 97 -37.46 3.60 -2.66
N PRO A 98 -37.96 2.34 -2.65
CA PRO A 98 -38.91 1.80 -3.65
C PRO A 98 -40.34 2.41 -3.63
N LYS A 99 -40.54 3.58 -3.01
CA LYS A 99 -41.88 4.04 -2.58
C LYS A 99 -42.69 4.83 -3.62
N GLN A 100 -42.25 4.92 -4.88
CA GLN A 100 -43.02 5.65 -5.91
C GLN A 100 -43.77 4.78 -6.93
N PHE A 101 -43.73 3.44 -6.84
CA PHE A 101 -44.50 2.57 -7.75
C PHE A 101 -45.87 2.12 -7.19
N ARG A 102 -46.50 2.85 -6.27
CA ARG A 102 -47.89 2.58 -5.88
C ARG A 102 -48.84 3.57 -6.56
N LYS A 103 -49.70 2.98 -7.41
CA LYS A 103 -50.94 3.47 -8.04
C LYS A 103 -50.79 4.18 -9.40
N ALA A 104 -50.78 3.36 -10.45
CA ALA A 104 -51.61 3.57 -11.63
C ALA A 104 -51.83 2.22 -12.32
N MET A 105 -52.83 1.46 -11.87
CA MET A 105 -53.77 0.66 -12.69
C MET A 105 -54.94 0.29 -11.79
#